data_AF-A0A3N5XQ16-F1
#
_entry.id   AF-A0A3N5XQ16-F1
#
_cell.length_a   1.000
_cell.length_b   1.000
_cell.length_c   1.000
_cell.angle_alpha   90.00
_cell.angle_beta   90.00
_cell.angle_gamma   90.00
#
_symmetry.space_group_name_H-M   'P 1'
#
loop_
_entity.id
_entity.type
_entity.pdbx_description
1 polymer ?
#
loop_
_entity_poly.entity_id
_entity_poly.type
_entity_poly.pdbx_seq_one_letter_code
_entity_poly.pdbx_strand_id
1 'polypeptide(L)'
;MEDTIYSADILVVGGGVSGIAAAVEAADTGLNVVLIEKEPFLGGMAIRMNRYFPKLCPPTCGLELNFRRIGNNPRIRVFTLAVIESISGIEGSFKASVRLSPRKVNDRCTACGECVHVCPVKRP
;
A
#
# COMPACT_ATOMS: atom_id res chain seq x y z
N MET A 1 12.56 -19.68 -6.12
CA MET A 1 12.08 -18.31 -5.89
C MET A 1 11.99 -17.69 -7.26
N GLU A 2 10.79 -17.45 -7.74
CA GLU A 2 10.55 -16.98 -9.11
C GLU A 2 10.52 -15.45 -9.05
N ASP A 3 11.50 -14.81 -9.68
CA ASP A 3 11.57 -13.35 -9.73
C ASP A 3 10.47 -12.82 -10.65
N THR A 4 9.38 -12.32 -10.06
CA THR A 4 8.29 -11.73 -10.84
C THR A 4 8.67 -10.30 -11.22
N ILE A 5 8.82 -10.05 -12.52
CA ILE A 5 9.15 -8.73 -13.05
C ILE A 5 7.85 -7.96 -13.33
N TYR A 6 7.74 -6.76 -12.76
CA TYR A 6 6.64 -5.85 -13.00
C TYR A 6 7.13 -4.62 -13.78
N SER A 7 6.41 -4.26 -14.84
CA SER A 7 6.60 -3.00 -15.55
C SER A 7 5.53 -2.00 -15.13
N ALA A 8 5.96 -0.78 -14.83
CA ALA A 8 5.13 0.34 -14.42
C ALA A 8 5.80 1.65 -14.82
N ASP A 9 4.99 2.69 -15.01
CA ASP A 9 5.46 4.02 -15.38
C ASP A 9 5.98 4.77 -14.14
N ILE A 10 5.34 4.55 -12.97
CA ILE A 10 5.71 5.19 -11.71
C ILE A 10 5.78 4.16 -10.59
N LEU A 11 6.82 4.26 -9.76
CA LEU A 11 6.97 3.56 -8.49
C LEU A 11 6.81 4.54 -7.33
N VAL A 12 5.80 4.33 -6.49
CA VAL A 12 5.57 5.12 -5.26
C VAL A 12 6.01 4.31 -4.05
N VAL A 13 6.84 4.92 -3.19
CA VAL A 13 7.40 4.28 -1.99
C VAL A 13 6.78 4.92 -0.74
N GLY A 14 5.98 4.14 -0.02
CA GLY A 14 5.26 4.56 1.17
C GLY A 14 3.77 4.83 0.88
N GLY A 15 2.91 4.05 1.51
CA GLY A 15 1.45 4.15 1.47
C GLY A 15 0.85 5.11 2.50
N GLY A 16 1.56 6.18 2.84
CA GLY A 16 1.01 7.29 3.63
C GLY A 16 0.03 8.15 2.83
N VAL A 17 -0.53 9.19 3.45
CA VAL A 17 -1.49 10.10 2.78
C VAL A 17 -0.91 10.70 1.50
N SER A 18 0.37 11.09 1.52
CA SER A 18 1.08 11.65 0.37
C SER A 18 1.27 10.64 -0.75
N GLY A 19 1.75 9.44 -0.44
CA GLY A 19 1.99 8.39 -1.45
C GLY A 19 0.70 7.86 -2.06
N ILE A 20 -0.36 7.73 -1.25
CA ILE A 20 -1.72 7.42 -1.73
C ILE A 20 -2.19 8.47 -2.74
N ALA A 21 -2.09 9.76 -2.38
CA ALA A 21 -2.50 10.84 -3.27
C ALA A 21 -1.67 10.83 -4.56
N ALA A 22 -0.34 10.72 -4.46
CA ALA A 22 0.55 10.67 -5.62
C ALA A 22 0.20 9.49 -6.55
N ALA A 23 -0.06 8.31 -6.00
CA ALA A 23 -0.40 7.14 -6.78
C ALA A 23 -1.74 7.28 -7.51
N VAL A 24 -2.74 7.84 -6.83
CA VAL A 24 -4.07 8.04 -7.40
C VAL A 24 -4.04 9.09 -8.51
N GLU A 25 -3.45 10.25 -8.27
CA GLU A 25 -3.38 11.33 -9.27
C GLU A 25 -2.55 10.90 -10.50
N ALA A 26 -1.45 10.18 -10.29
CA ALA A 26 -0.68 9.59 -11.39
C ALA A 26 -1.47 8.55 -12.21
N ALA A 27 -2.29 7.73 -11.55
CA ALA A 27 -3.10 6.74 -12.27
C ALA A 27 -4.27 7.38 -13.04
N ASP A 28 -4.80 8.50 -12.56
CA ASP A 28 -5.86 9.25 -13.21
C ASP A 28 -5.37 9.98 -14.47
N THR A 29 -4.07 10.31 -14.56
CA THR A 29 -3.45 10.77 -15.82
C THR A 29 -3.21 9.64 -16.84
N GLY A 30 -3.49 8.39 -16.46
CA GLY A 30 -3.39 7.22 -17.33
C GLY A 30 -2.11 6.40 -17.16
N LEU A 31 -1.24 6.75 -16.20
CA LEU A 31 0.00 6.01 -15.94
C LEU A 31 -0.26 4.76 -15.09
N ASN A 32 0.56 3.73 -15.30
CA ASN A 32 0.57 2.52 -14.47
C ASN A 32 1.44 2.76 -13.24
N VAL A 33 0.86 2.59 -12.06
CA VAL A 33 1.52 2.90 -10.80
C VAL A 33 1.68 1.65 -9.96
N VAL A 34 2.89 1.45 -9.45
CA VAL A 34 3.15 0.47 -8.39
C VAL A 34 3.34 1.23 -7.08
N LEU A 35 2.52 0.91 -6.07
CA LEU A 35 2.60 1.48 -4.74
C LEU A 35 3.14 0.44 -3.76
N ILE A 36 4.24 0.76 -3.09
CA ILE A 36 4.90 -0.11 -2.09
C ILE A 36 4.68 0.43 -0.69
N GLU A 37 4.27 -0.43 0.24
CA GLU A 37 4.12 -0.14 1.66
C GLU A 37 4.74 -1.25 2.52
N LYS A 38 5.51 -0.86 3.54
CA LYS A 38 6.19 -1.78 4.45
C LYS A 38 5.23 -2.43 5.46
N GLU A 39 4.16 -1.73 5.82
CA GLU A 39 3.13 -2.20 6.75
C GLU A 39 2.07 -3.08 6.04
N PRO A 40 1.27 -3.85 6.78
CA PRO A 40 0.19 -4.65 6.20
C PRO A 40 -1.01 -3.81 5.72
N PHE A 41 -1.03 -2.50 6.00
CA PHE A 41 -2.11 -1.57 5.68
C PHE A 41 -1.58 -0.23 5.16
N LEU A 42 -2.42 0.48 4.42
CA LEU A 42 -2.17 1.85 3.93
C LEU A 42 -2.68 2.90 4.94
N GLY A 43 -2.27 4.15 4.77
CA GLY A 43 -2.74 5.31 5.55
C GLY A 43 -1.68 5.94 6.45
N GLY A 44 -0.52 5.30 6.63
CA GLY A 44 0.64 5.85 7.34
C GLY A 44 0.33 6.32 8.77
N MET A 45 0.86 7.48 9.17
CA MET A 45 0.60 8.06 10.50
C MET A 45 -0.82 8.61 10.63
N ALA A 46 -1.42 9.08 9.54
CA ALA A 46 -2.73 9.70 9.61
C ALA A 46 -3.77 8.72 10.17
N ILE A 47 -3.80 7.47 9.73
CA ILE A 47 -4.76 6.49 10.22
C ILE A 47 -4.56 6.08 11.70
N ARG A 48 -3.41 6.41 12.29
CA ARG A 48 -3.12 6.18 13.71
C ARG A 48 -3.63 7.31 14.61
N MET A 49 -4.05 8.42 14.04
CA MET A 49 -4.61 9.55 14.78
C MET A 49 -6.11 9.35 15.04
N ASN A 50 -6.59 9.79 16.19
CA ASN A 50 -8.03 9.78 16.48
C ASN A 50 -8.77 10.87 15.69
N ARG A 51 -8.21 12.09 15.68
CA ARG A 51 -8.79 13.27 15.03
C ARG A 51 -7.68 14.15 14.48
N TYR A 52 -7.92 14.80 13.33
CA TYR A 52 -6.97 15.75 12.75
C TYR A 52 -7.53 17.18 12.74
N PHE A 53 -6.65 18.15 12.98
CA PHE A 53 -6.97 19.56 12.88
C PHE A 53 -7.11 19.98 11.39
N PRO A 54 -8.01 20.90 11.01
CA PRO A 54 -8.91 21.71 11.84
C PRO A 54 -10.30 21.09 12.05
N LYS A 55 -10.66 20.07 11.27
CA LYS A 55 -12.02 19.52 11.24
C LYS A 55 -12.36 18.68 12.47
N LEU A 56 -11.36 18.24 13.23
CA LEU A 56 -11.51 17.36 14.40
C LEU A 56 -12.30 16.08 14.08
N CYS A 57 -12.26 15.63 12.84
CA CYS A 57 -12.89 14.39 12.39
C CYS A 57 -11.86 13.26 12.32
N PRO A 58 -12.31 11.99 12.32
CA PRO A 58 -11.43 10.86 12.09
C PRO A 58 -10.76 10.94 10.71
N PRO A 59 -9.45 10.64 10.63
CA PRO A 59 -8.68 10.70 9.38
C PRO A 59 -9.17 9.70 8.33
N THR A 60 -9.84 8.63 8.77
CA THR A 60 -10.48 7.64 7.90
C THR A 60 -11.51 8.26 6.96
N CYS A 61 -12.25 9.29 7.39
CA CYS A 61 -13.27 9.93 6.56
C CYS A 61 -12.70 10.56 5.28
N GLY A 62 -11.53 11.21 5.37
CA GLY A 62 -10.87 11.78 4.19
C GLY A 62 -10.10 10.74 3.37
N LEU A 63 -9.57 9.70 4.03
CA LEU A 63 -8.80 8.65 3.38
C LEU A 63 -9.66 7.62 2.66
N GLU A 64 -10.90 7.40 3.09
CA GLU A 64 -11.80 6.40 2.49
C GLU A 64 -12.02 6.65 1.00
N LEU A 65 -12.15 7.92 0.59
CA LEU A 65 -12.27 8.29 -0.82
C LEU A 65 -11.08 7.79 -1.65
N ASN A 66 -9.86 7.98 -1.13
CA ASN A 66 -8.66 7.53 -1.83
C ASN A 66 -8.50 6.01 -1.77
N PHE A 67 -8.88 5.34 -0.68
CA PHE A 67 -8.88 3.88 -0.63
C PHE A 67 -9.83 3.26 -1.64
N ARG A 68 -11.03 3.85 -1.83
CA ARG A 68 -11.95 3.44 -2.89
C ARG A 68 -11.37 3.68 -4.28
N ARG A 69 -10.73 4.82 -4.51
CA ARG A 69 -10.04 5.12 -5.79
C ARG A 69 -8.94 4.10 -6.08
N ILE A 70 -8.10 3.78 -5.09
CA ILE A 70 -7.05 2.75 -5.23
C ILE A 70 -7.64 1.37 -5.51
N GLY A 71 -8.64 0.95 -4.73
CA GLY A 71 -9.22 -0.40 -4.87
C GLY A 71 -9.94 -0.63 -6.20
N ASN A 72 -10.52 0.44 -6.78
CA ASN A 72 -11.26 0.36 -8.04
C ASN A 72 -10.42 0.71 -9.28
N ASN A 73 -9.17 1.16 -9.13
CA ASN A 73 -8.34 1.58 -10.26
C ASN A 73 -7.41 0.44 -10.70
N PRO A 74 -7.61 -0.16 -11.90
CA PRO A 74 -6.79 -1.27 -12.39
C PRO A 74 -5.34 -0.87 -12.71
N ARG A 75 -5.05 0.44 -12.84
CA ARG A 75 -3.70 0.94 -13.10
C ARG A 75 -2.84 1.02 -11.84
N ILE A 76 -3.43 0.91 -10.66
CA ILE A 76 -2.71 0.96 -9.38
C ILE A 76 -2.53 -0.45 -8.85
N ARG A 77 -1.28 -0.91 -8.75
CA ARG A 77 -0.93 -2.16 -8.09
C ARG A 77 -0.28 -1.87 -6.74
N VAL A 78 -0.89 -2.38 -5.67
CA VAL A 78 -0.41 -2.17 -4.31
C VAL A 78 0.30 -3.42 -3.79
N PHE A 79 1.55 -3.24 -3.35
CA PHE A 79 2.31 -4.23 -2.60
C PHE A 79 2.49 -3.75 -1.17
N THR A 80 1.90 -4.50 -0.24
CA THR A 80 1.96 -4.25 1.19
C THR A 80 2.80 -5.35 1.85
N LEU A 81 3.45 -5.07 2.99
CA LEU A 81 4.56 -5.86 3.55
C LEU A 81 5.75 -5.94 2.60
N ALA A 82 5.96 -4.89 1.80
CA ALA A 82 6.99 -4.82 0.78
C ALA A 82 7.99 -3.72 1.11
N VAL A 83 9.28 -4.02 0.97
CA VAL A 83 10.38 -3.08 1.24
C VAL A 83 11.33 -3.08 0.04
N ILE A 84 11.76 -1.90 -0.38
CA ILE A 84 12.76 -1.75 -1.43
C ILE A 84 14.14 -2.09 -0.86
N GLU A 85 14.87 -2.97 -1.54
CA GLU A 85 16.23 -3.35 -1.16
C GLU A 85 17.28 -2.57 -1.93
N SER A 86 17.06 -2.36 -3.22
CA SER A 86 17.97 -1.61 -4.07
C SER A 86 17.23 -0.97 -5.23
N ILE A 87 17.75 0.18 -5.68
CA ILE A 87 17.30 0.86 -6.89
C ILE A 87 18.54 1.09 -7.75
N SER A 88 18.43 0.75 -9.02
CA SER A 88 19.47 0.91 -10.03
C SER A 88 18.86 1.49 -11.30
N GLY A 89 19.70 1.97 -12.20
CA GLY A 89 19.28 2.56 -13.47
C GLY A 89 19.43 4.07 -13.51
N ILE A 90 18.84 4.67 -14.53
CA ILE A 90 18.91 6.10 -14.82
C ILE A 90 17.49 6.65 -14.96
N GLU A 91 17.37 7.98 -15.06
CA GLU A 91 16.11 8.65 -15.32
C GLU A 91 15.36 8.01 -16.52
N GLY A 92 14.09 7.69 -16.32
CA GLY A 92 13.24 7.01 -17.31
C GLY A 92 13.43 5.49 -17.41
N SER A 93 14.45 4.91 -16.78
CA SER A 93 14.70 3.46 -16.81
C SER A 93 15.23 2.97 -15.47
N PHE A 94 14.37 3.00 -14.45
CA PHE A 94 14.68 2.49 -13.12
C PHE A 94 14.38 0.98 -13.01
N LYS A 95 15.24 0.28 -12.29
CA LYS A 95 15.04 -1.10 -11.84
C LYS A 95 15.15 -1.14 -10.32
N ALA A 96 14.02 -1.41 -9.66
CA ALA A 96 13.93 -1.55 -8.22
C ALA A 96 13.74 -3.02 -7.83
N SER A 97 14.54 -3.48 -6.87
CA SER A 97 14.39 -4.79 -6.23
C SER A 97 13.56 -4.65 -4.96
N VAL A 98 12.51 -5.46 -4.85
CA VAL A 98 11.52 -5.35 -3.77
C VAL A 98 11.42 -6.69 -3.06
N ARG A 99 11.61 -6.67 -1.74
CA ARG A 99 11.38 -7.83 -0.89
C ARG A 99 9.96 -7.81 -0.34
N LEU A 100 9.17 -8.81 -0.71
CA LEU A 100 7.86 -9.09 -0.16
C LEU A 100 7.98 -10.00 1.06
N SER A 101 7.52 -9.54 2.22
CA SER A 101 7.49 -10.35 3.43
C SER A 101 6.27 -11.26 3.42
N PRO A 102 6.40 -12.55 3.79
CA PRO A 102 5.31 -13.49 3.72
C PRO A 102 4.21 -13.13 4.74
N ARG A 103 2.98 -12.94 4.25
CA ARG A 103 1.78 -12.78 5.10
C ARG A 103 1.44 -14.02 5.90
N LYS A 104 1.91 -15.19 5.44
CA LYS A 104 1.51 -16.52 5.93
C LYS A 104 -0.01 -16.78 5.85
N VAL A 105 -0.70 -15.98 5.03
CA VAL A 105 -2.11 -16.07 4.68
C VAL A 105 -2.18 -15.93 3.16
N ASN A 106 -2.95 -16.80 2.50
CA ASN A 106 -3.09 -16.81 1.04
C ASN A 106 -4.28 -15.94 0.57
N ASP A 107 -4.48 -15.92 -0.75
CA ASP A 107 -5.53 -15.21 -1.48
C ASP A 107 -6.96 -15.70 -1.18
N ARG A 108 -7.13 -16.84 -0.51
CA ARG A 108 -8.44 -17.34 -0.06
C ARG A 108 -8.94 -16.71 1.24
N CYS A 109 -8.20 -15.75 1.80
CA CYS A 109 -8.60 -15.03 3.00
C CYS A 109 -9.85 -14.18 2.76
N THR A 110 -10.87 -14.34 3.60
CA THR A 110 -12.12 -13.56 3.55
C THR A 110 -12.17 -12.41 4.57
N ALA A 111 -11.08 -12.19 5.32
CA ALA A 111 -11.01 -11.20 6.39
C ALA A 111 -12.10 -11.34 7.49
N CYS A 112 -12.59 -12.56 7.76
CA CYS A 112 -13.63 -12.81 8.76
C CYS A 112 -13.19 -12.62 10.21
N GLY A 113 -11.89 -12.68 10.51
CA GLY A 113 -11.35 -12.51 11.86
C GLY A 113 -11.37 -13.76 12.76
N GLU A 114 -11.95 -14.87 12.32
CA GLU A 114 -12.08 -16.09 13.13
C GLU A 114 -10.72 -16.65 13.61
N CYS A 115 -9.68 -16.52 12.79
CA CYS A 115 -8.32 -16.92 13.14
C CYS A 115 -7.74 -16.13 14.33
N VAL A 116 -8.20 -14.90 14.57
CA VAL A 116 -7.76 -14.06 15.69
C VAL A 116 -8.36 -14.57 17.00
N HIS A 117 -9.61 -15.02 16.98
CA HIS A 117 -10.33 -15.50 18.17
C HIS A 117 -9.72 -16.78 18.76
N VAL A 118 -9.20 -17.67 17.90
CA VAL A 118 -8.58 -18.94 18.31
C VAL A 118 -7.08 -18.82 18.64
N CYS A 119 -6.46 -17.65 18.41
CA CYS A 119 -5.03 -17.48 18.58
C CYS A 119 -4.63 -17.57 20.08
N PRO A 120 -3.77 -18.52 20.48
CA PRO A 120 -3.37 -18.67 21.89
C PRO A 120 -2.35 -17.62 22.35
N VAL A 121 -1.73 -16.90 21.42
CA VAL A 121 -0.67 -15.92 21.69
C VAL A 121 -1.24 -14.51 21.63
N LYS A 122 -1.07 -13.74 22.71
CA LYS A 122 -1.31 -12.30 22.73
C LYS A 122 -0.02 -11.56 22.41
N ARG A 123 -0.09 -10.60 21.49
CA ARG A 123 1.01 -9.68 21.18
C ARG A 123 0.55 -8.26 21.48
N PRO A 124 1.46 -7.38 21.93
CA PRO A 124 1.17 -5.97 22.15
C PRO A 124 0.81 -5.23 20.86
#